data_AF-A0A815ZN26-F1
#
_entry.id   AF-A0A815ZN26-F1
#
_cell.length_a   1.000
_cell.length_b   1.000
_cell.length_c   1.000
_cell.angle_alpha   90.00
_cell.angle_beta   90.00
_cell.angle_gamma   90.00
#
_symmetry.space_group_name_H-M   'P 1'
#
loop_
_entity.id
_entity.type
_entity.pdbx_description
1 polymer ?
#
loop_
_entity_poly.entity_id
_entity_poly.type
_entity_poly.pdbx_seq_one_letter_code
_entity_poly.pdbx_strand_id
1 'polypeptide(L)'
;MLMPVSGYEDLPLVSLGHAVAQAISLLPDIQKYADVAKQNCKEPAGGLTIDESAAIMLHTMNWKPIDKTLYVILNEALRSKDGRSLKSWFLFLKIFLTAFHKLPSIQRGTAYRGCRLDLKEYYKRERPVIWWGFSTCTNSIKTLESEYIVGKTGTRTLFTIESY
;
A
#
# COMPACT_ATOMS: atom_id res chain seq x y z
N MET A 1 10.46 -0.36 19.68
CA MET A 1 10.00 0.59 18.65
C MET A 1 10.51 0.07 17.32
N LEU A 2 9.71 0.06 16.25
CA LEU A 2 10.21 -0.24 14.91
C LEU A 2 11.01 0.98 14.42
N MET A 3 12.05 0.75 13.62
CA MET A 3 12.84 1.82 13.01
C MET A 3 12.21 2.23 11.68
N PRO A 4 12.37 3.50 11.25
CA PRO A 4 12.02 3.91 9.90
C PRO A 4 12.67 2.97 8.86
N VAL A 5 11.91 2.64 7.82
CA VAL A 5 12.42 1.87 6.69
C VAL A 5 13.50 2.69 6.00
N SER A 6 14.68 2.10 5.84
CA SER A 6 15.87 2.73 5.24
C SER A 6 16.65 1.72 4.40
N GLY A 7 17.49 2.22 3.51
CA GLY A 7 18.30 1.48 2.54
C GLY A 7 17.61 1.15 1.21
N TYR A 8 16.32 1.45 1.03
CA TYR A 8 15.67 1.31 -0.28
C TYR A 8 15.95 2.54 -1.16
N GLU A 9 16.18 3.69 -0.53
CA GLU A 9 16.46 4.99 -1.13
C GLU A 9 17.71 4.99 -1.99
N ASP A 10 18.74 4.23 -1.59
CA ASP A 10 20.03 4.10 -2.28
C ASP A 10 20.00 3.13 -3.47
N LEU A 11 18.90 2.38 -3.64
CA LEU A 11 18.77 1.44 -4.74
C LEU A 11 18.42 2.15 -6.05
N PRO A 12 18.86 1.61 -7.20
CA PRO A 12 18.52 2.16 -8.49
C PRO A 12 17.02 2.00 -8.78
N LEU A 13 16.48 2.91 -9.58
CA LEU A 13 15.17 2.69 -10.20
C LEU A 13 15.32 1.61 -11.27
N VAL A 14 14.44 0.61 -11.23
CA VAL A 14 14.40 -0.52 -12.16
C VAL A 14 12.98 -0.68 -12.73
N SER A 15 12.81 -1.54 -13.73
CA SER A 15 11.48 -1.88 -14.24
C SER A 15 10.64 -2.59 -13.17
N LEU A 16 9.30 -2.50 -13.26
CA LEU A 16 8.42 -3.12 -12.27
C LEU A 16 8.65 -4.65 -12.20
N GLY A 17 8.87 -5.30 -13.35
CA GLY A 17 9.16 -6.74 -13.40
C GLY A 17 10.44 -7.11 -12.64
N HIS A 18 11.51 -6.32 -12.80
CA HIS A 18 12.72 -6.52 -12.00
C HIS A 18 12.42 -6.28 -10.51
N ALA A 19 11.70 -5.21 -10.18
CA ALA A 19 11.43 -4.83 -8.80
C ALA A 19 10.69 -5.93 -8.02
N VAL A 20 9.74 -6.62 -8.65
CA VAL A 20 8.96 -7.69 -8.01
C VAL A 20 9.66 -9.05 -8.02
N ALA A 21 10.71 -9.23 -8.83
CA ALA A 21 11.42 -10.51 -8.93
C ALA A 21 12.00 -10.99 -7.59
N GLN A 22 12.48 -10.06 -6.75
CA GLN A 22 13.01 -10.37 -5.42
C GLN A 22 11.94 -10.83 -4.41
N ALA A 23 10.67 -10.57 -4.72
CA ALA A 23 9.53 -10.92 -3.87
C ALA A 23 8.79 -12.19 -4.34
N ILE A 24 9.21 -12.83 -5.45
CA ILE A 24 8.55 -14.03 -6.00
C ILE A 24 8.51 -15.17 -4.98
N SER A 25 9.56 -15.34 -4.16
CA SER A 25 9.57 -16.38 -3.11
C SER A 25 8.53 -16.14 -2.01
N LEU A 26 8.13 -14.88 -1.78
CA LEU A 26 7.12 -14.48 -0.80
C LEU A 26 5.72 -14.42 -1.42
N LEU A 27 5.63 -14.07 -2.70
CA LEU A 27 4.40 -13.91 -3.45
C LEU A 27 4.58 -14.41 -4.89
N PRO A 28 4.42 -15.73 -5.13
CA PRO A 28 4.76 -16.36 -6.41
C PRO A 28 4.09 -15.76 -7.64
N ASP A 29 2.83 -15.34 -7.52
CA ASP A 29 2.05 -14.81 -8.65
C ASP A 29 2.31 -13.32 -8.93
N ILE A 30 3.18 -12.64 -8.16
CA ILE A 30 3.37 -11.18 -8.26
C ILE A 30 3.77 -10.73 -9.67
N GLN A 31 4.57 -11.52 -10.38
CA GLN A 31 5.05 -11.19 -11.72
C GLN A 31 3.88 -11.10 -12.73
N LYS A 32 2.96 -12.06 -12.67
CA LYS A 32 1.74 -12.08 -13.50
C LYS A 32 0.92 -10.82 -13.26
N TYR A 33 0.73 -10.41 -12.00
CA TYR A 33 -0.04 -9.22 -11.68
C TYR A 33 0.69 -7.92 -12.02
N ALA A 34 2.03 -7.89 -11.95
CA ALA A 34 2.83 -6.79 -12.45
C ALA A 34 2.65 -6.60 -13.96
N ASP A 35 2.61 -7.69 -14.73
CA ASP A 35 2.38 -7.63 -16.18
C ASP A 35 0.97 -7.11 -16.51
N VAL A 36 -0.04 -7.58 -15.77
CA VAL A 36 -1.42 -7.06 -15.88
C VAL A 36 -1.47 -5.56 -15.55
N ALA A 37 -0.79 -5.12 -14.48
CA ALA A 37 -0.75 -3.70 -14.12
C ALA A 37 -0.11 -2.86 -15.24
N LYS A 38 1.01 -3.31 -15.82
CA LYS A 38 1.66 -2.63 -16.96
C LYS A 38 0.75 -2.55 -18.18
N GLN A 39 -0.01 -3.60 -18.48
CA GLN A 39 -0.93 -3.60 -19.61
C GLN A 39 -2.06 -2.58 -19.45
N ASN A 40 -2.48 -2.28 -18.22
CA ASN A 40 -3.52 -1.30 -17.90
C ASN A 40 -2.98 0.13 -17.72
N CYS A 41 -1.66 0.32 -17.65
CA CYS A 41 -1.00 1.61 -17.43
C CYS A 41 -0.19 2.10 -18.65
N LYS A 42 -0.62 1.75 -19.88
CA LYS A 42 0.10 2.10 -21.12
C LYS A 42 0.19 3.61 -21.39
N GLU A 43 -0.76 4.38 -20.87
CA GLU A 43 -0.82 5.83 -21.02
C GLU A 43 -0.79 6.49 -19.62
N PRO A 44 0.38 6.57 -18.98
CA PRO A 44 0.49 7.13 -17.63
C PRO A 44 0.28 8.65 -17.64
N ALA A 45 -0.30 9.17 -16.54
CA ALA A 45 -0.53 10.60 -16.33
C ALA A 45 0.32 11.13 -15.15
N GLY A 46 0.35 12.45 -14.95
CA GLY A 46 1.01 13.06 -13.79
C GLY A 46 2.54 12.92 -13.78
N GLY A 47 3.18 12.79 -14.95
CA GLY A 47 4.63 12.63 -15.07
C GLY A 47 5.16 11.26 -14.64
N LEU A 48 4.26 10.29 -14.45
CA LEU A 48 4.63 8.91 -14.14
C LEU A 48 5.13 8.17 -15.38
N THR A 49 6.07 7.26 -15.19
CA THR A 49 6.38 6.22 -16.19
C THR A 49 5.33 5.11 -16.17
N ILE A 50 5.35 4.23 -17.18
CA ILE A 50 4.49 3.03 -17.20
C ILE A 50 4.76 2.17 -15.96
N ASP A 51 6.02 1.93 -15.62
CA ASP A 51 6.38 1.09 -14.47
C ASP A 51 5.96 1.73 -13.13
N GLU A 52 6.06 3.06 -13.00
CA GLU A 52 5.62 3.79 -11.79
C GLU A 52 4.10 3.75 -11.62
N SER A 53 3.35 4.03 -12.69
CA SER A 53 1.89 3.93 -12.69
C SER A 53 1.43 2.50 -12.40
N ALA A 54 2.09 1.52 -13.01
CA ALA A 54 1.81 0.11 -12.77
C ALA A 54 2.16 -0.33 -11.34
N ALA A 55 3.20 0.24 -10.71
CA ALA A 55 3.51 -0.04 -9.30
C ALA A 55 2.39 0.41 -8.36
N ILE A 56 1.81 1.59 -8.61
CA ILE A 56 0.65 2.11 -7.87
C ILE A 56 -0.57 1.21 -8.09
N MET A 57 -0.86 0.88 -9.36
CA MET A 57 -1.97 -0.02 -9.68
C MET A 57 -1.80 -1.37 -8.98
N LEU A 58 -0.63 -2.01 -9.10
CA LEU A 58 -0.33 -3.31 -8.48
C LEU A 58 -0.55 -3.30 -6.97
N HIS A 59 -0.21 -2.20 -6.29
CA HIS A 59 -0.47 -2.06 -4.85
C HIS A 59 -1.96 -1.98 -4.48
N THR A 60 -2.80 -1.51 -5.40
CA THR A 60 -4.25 -1.39 -5.17
C THR A 60 -5.07 -2.54 -5.77
N MET A 61 -4.44 -3.38 -6.59
CA MET A 61 -5.07 -4.53 -7.19
C MET A 61 -5.45 -5.58 -6.13
N ASN A 62 -6.64 -6.13 -6.29
CA ASN A 62 -7.10 -7.29 -5.55
C ASN A 62 -7.11 -8.52 -6.46
N TRP A 63 -6.71 -9.65 -5.90
CA TRP A 63 -6.84 -10.95 -6.55
C TRP A 63 -7.09 -12.04 -5.51
N LYS A 64 -7.35 -13.26 -5.99
CA LYS A 64 -7.61 -14.41 -5.13
C LYS A 64 -6.34 -15.26 -4.98
N PRO A 65 -6.06 -15.76 -3.77
CA PRO A 65 -6.76 -15.47 -2.52
C PRO A 65 -6.40 -14.06 -1.97
N ILE A 66 -7.34 -13.38 -1.30
CA ILE A 66 -7.22 -11.94 -0.93
C ILE A 66 -6.07 -11.69 0.05
N ASP A 67 -5.83 -12.65 0.95
CA ASP A 67 -4.74 -12.65 1.92
C ASP A 67 -3.36 -12.86 1.28
N LYS A 68 -3.31 -13.16 -0.03
CA LYS A 68 -2.07 -13.28 -0.82
C LYS A 68 -2.01 -12.23 -1.93
N THR A 69 -2.36 -10.99 -1.59
CA THR A 69 -2.18 -9.82 -2.46
C THR A 69 -0.93 -9.03 -2.08
N LEU A 70 -0.38 -8.22 -2.99
CA LEU A 70 0.79 -7.39 -2.72
C LEU A 70 0.53 -6.48 -1.52
N TYR A 71 -0.62 -5.81 -1.48
CA TYR A 71 -1.01 -4.95 -0.36
C TYR A 71 -0.94 -5.67 0.99
N VAL A 72 -1.46 -6.90 1.07
CA VAL A 72 -1.47 -7.67 2.32
C VAL A 72 -0.06 -8.06 2.73
N ILE A 73 0.67 -8.74 1.84
CA ILE A 73 2.00 -9.29 2.17
C ILE A 73 3.03 -8.18 2.43
N LEU A 74 3.02 -7.10 1.63
CA LEU A 74 3.90 -5.96 1.85
C LEU A 74 3.61 -5.28 3.20
N ASN A 75 2.34 -5.08 3.54
CA ASN A 75 1.97 -4.45 4.80
C ASN A 75 2.25 -5.34 6.02
N GLU A 76 2.22 -6.65 5.88
CA GLU A 76 2.72 -7.58 6.91
C GLU A 76 4.23 -7.42 7.09
N ALA A 77 5.00 -7.38 6.00
CA ALA A 77 6.44 -7.16 6.06
C ALA A 77 6.80 -5.80 6.70
N LEU A 78 6.08 -4.73 6.38
CA LEU A 78 6.27 -3.40 6.96
C LEU A 78 5.95 -3.34 8.46
N ARG A 79 5.04 -4.18 8.96
CA ARG A 79 4.70 -4.26 10.39
C ARG A 79 5.58 -5.25 11.15
N SER A 80 6.40 -6.04 10.44
CA SER A 80 7.29 -7.03 11.03
C SER A 80 8.47 -6.36 11.74
N LYS A 81 8.92 -6.95 12.84
CA LYS A 81 10.21 -6.62 13.46
C LYS A 81 11.39 -7.26 12.73
N ASP A 82 11.14 -8.26 11.89
CA ASP A 82 12.16 -8.90 11.07
C ASP A 82 12.37 -8.11 9.78
N GLY A 83 13.36 -7.21 9.77
CA GLY A 83 13.69 -6.41 8.58
C GLY A 83 14.20 -7.24 7.39
N ARG A 84 14.50 -8.54 7.57
CA ARG A 84 14.94 -9.40 6.46
C ARG A 84 13.82 -9.67 5.46
N SER A 85 12.57 -9.82 5.93
CA SER A 85 11.43 -10.02 5.02
C SER A 85 11.14 -8.76 4.21
N LEU A 86 11.47 -7.58 4.74
CA LEU A 86 11.26 -6.31 4.05
C LEU A 86 12.28 -6.07 2.92
N LYS A 87 13.50 -6.61 3.03
CA LYS A 87 14.55 -6.42 2.01
C LYS A 87 14.13 -6.88 0.61
N SER A 88 13.39 -7.98 0.51
CA SER A 88 12.81 -8.47 -0.75
C SER A 88 11.88 -7.46 -1.44
N TRP A 89 11.39 -6.46 -0.72
CA TRP A 89 10.50 -5.42 -1.21
C TRP A 89 11.21 -4.10 -1.50
N PHE A 90 12.51 -3.95 -1.24
CA PHE A 90 13.17 -2.65 -1.34
C PHE A 90 13.15 -2.08 -2.77
N LEU A 91 13.37 -2.90 -3.80
CA LEU A 91 13.24 -2.43 -5.18
C LEU A 91 11.80 -2.03 -5.53
N PHE A 92 10.80 -2.75 -5.02
CA PHE A 92 9.39 -2.37 -5.17
C PHE A 92 9.09 -1.06 -4.43
N LEU A 93 9.55 -0.89 -3.19
CA LEU A 93 9.41 0.33 -2.42
C LEU A 93 10.07 1.52 -3.12
N LYS A 94 11.24 1.32 -3.72
CA LYS A 94 11.94 2.36 -4.49
C LYS A 94 11.09 2.90 -5.63
N ILE A 95 10.53 2.02 -6.49
CA ILE A 95 9.67 2.47 -7.59
C ILE A 95 8.35 3.06 -7.09
N PHE A 96 7.72 2.40 -6.10
CA PHE A 96 6.42 2.80 -5.58
C PHE A 96 6.46 4.18 -4.90
N LEU A 97 7.44 4.41 -4.02
CA LEU A 97 7.57 5.69 -3.31
C LEU A 97 8.06 6.81 -4.24
N THR A 98 8.88 6.49 -5.24
CA THR A 98 9.24 7.46 -6.30
C THR A 98 8.00 7.89 -7.09
N ALA A 99 7.14 6.94 -7.46
CA ALA A 99 5.87 7.23 -8.14
C ALA A 99 4.96 8.10 -7.27
N PHE A 100 4.79 7.74 -5.99
CA PHE A 100 3.97 8.50 -5.05
C PHE A 100 4.47 9.94 -4.85
N HIS A 101 5.78 10.17 -4.85
CA HIS A 101 6.35 11.51 -4.68
C HIS A 101 6.05 12.45 -5.87
N LYS A 102 5.77 11.90 -7.06
CA LYS A 102 5.37 12.70 -8.24
C LYS A 102 3.90 13.12 -8.22
N LEU A 103 3.07 12.46 -7.42
CA LEU A 103 1.65 12.73 -7.35
C LEU A 103 1.33 13.92 -6.44
N PRO A 104 0.24 14.67 -6.73
CA PRO A 104 -0.18 15.76 -5.87
C PRO A 104 -0.54 15.23 -4.48
N SER A 105 -0.02 15.90 -3.45
CA SER A 105 -0.40 15.63 -2.07
C SER A 105 -1.67 16.39 -1.71
N ILE A 106 -2.55 15.75 -0.93
CA ILE A 106 -3.69 16.44 -0.30
C ILE A 106 -3.11 17.33 0.81
N GLN A 107 -3.00 18.62 0.56
CA GLN A 107 -2.48 19.57 1.56
C GLN A 107 -3.46 19.74 2.72
N ARG A 108 -4.76 19.86 2.41
CA ARG A 108 -5.83 19.95 3.41
C ARG A 108 -7.02 19.11 3.01
N GLY A 109 -7.55 18.36 3.97
CA GLY A 109 -8.80 17.64 3.79
C GLY A 109 -8.93 16.43 4.69
N THR A 110 -10.14 15.86 4.63
CA THR A 110 -10.52 14.67 5.38
C THR A 110 -10.38 13.43 4.50
N ALA A 111 -9.64 12.45 4.99
CA ALA A 111 -9.60 11.10 4.44
C ALA A 111 -10.26 10.11 5.40
N TYR A 112 -10.98 9.15 4.85
CA TYR A 112 -11.66 8.10 5.60
C TYR A 112 -11.03 6.74 5.32
N ARG A 113 -10.91 5.90 6.35
CA ARG A 113 -10.45 4.52 6.23
C ARG A 113 -11.32 3.63 7.10
N GLY A 114 -11.71 2.48 6.58
CA GLY A 114 -12.45 1.49 7.35
C GLY A 114 -11.70 0.17 7.50
N CYS A 115 -11.94 -0.51 8.61
CA CYS A 115 -11.37 -1.83 8.91
C CYS A 115 -12.44 -2.73 9.55
N ARG A 116 -12.51 -3.99 9.11
CA ARG A 116 -13.41 -5.03 9.64
C ARG A 116 -12.89 -5.66 10.93
N LEU A 117 -12.39 -4.83 11.85
CA LEU A 117 -11.85 -5.23 13.15
C LEU A 117 -12.27 -4.22 14.21
N ASP A 118 -12.42 -4.67 15.46
CA ASP A 118 -12.44 -3.79 16.62
C ASP A 118 -11.01 -3.41 16.99
N LEU A 119 -10.67 -2.13 16.85
CA LEU A 119 -9.34 -1.62 17.16
C LEU A 119 -9.33 -0.72 18.39
N LYS A 120 -10.44 -0.61 19.14
CA LYS A 120 -10.60 0.34 20.25
C LYS A 120 -9.44 0.31 21.25
N GLU A 121 -8.99 -0.88 21.64
CA GLU A 121 -7.91 -1.06 22.63
C GLU A 121 -6.53 -0.57 22.15
N TYR A 122 -6.33 -0.48 20.82
CA TYR A 122 -5.07 -0.04 20.22
C TYR A 122 -4.97 1.49 20.08
N TYR A 123 -6.09 2.22 20.17
CA TYR A 123 -6.15 3.67 20.00
C TYR A 123 -6.51 4.35 21.32
N LYS A 124 -5.48 4.63 22.12
CA LYS A 124 -5.61 5.34 23.40
C LYS A 124 -5.45 6.86 23.19
N ARG A 125 -6.25 7.64 23.90
CA ARG A 125 -6.17 9.11 23.86
C ARG A 125 -4.75 9.59 24.16
N GLU A 126 -4.36 10.67 23.50
CA GLU A 126 -3.07 11.36 23.69
C GLU A 126 -1.83 10.51 23.42
N ARG A 127 -1.99 9.36 22.74
CA ARG A 127 -0.87 8.54 22.29
C ARG A 127 -0.70 8.66 20.78
N PRO A 128 0.50 9.03 20.28
CA PRO A 128 0.76 8.99 18.86
C PRO A 128 0.68 7.54 18.36
N VAL A 129 0.07 7.36 17.20
CA VAL A 129 -0.03 6.08 16.51
C VAL A 129 0.79 6.15 15.24
N ILE A 130 1.64 5.16 15.00
CA ILE A 130 2.43 5.02 13.78
C ILE A 130 1.85 3.89 12.95
N TRP A 131 1.43 4.19 11.73
CA TRP A 131 1.03 3.19 10.75
C TRP A 131 2.22 2.80 9.89
N TRP A 132 2.85 1.68 10.24
CA TRP A 132 4.02 1.18 9.52
C TRP A 132 3.68 0.68 8.10
N GLY A 133 2.47 0.17 7.90
CA GLY A 133 1.98 -0.23 6.58
C GLY A 133 1.27 0.90 5.84
N PHE A 134 1.27 0.83 4.51
CA PHE A 134 0.48 1.72 3.67
C PHE A 134 -1.01 1.59 3.96
N SER A 135 -1.69 2.73 3.96
CA SER A 135 -3.10 2.83 4.26
C SER A 135 -3.86 3.38 3.06
N THR A 136 -4.72 2.53 2.48
CA THR A 136 -5.73 2.95 1.52
C THR A 136 -6.84 3.72 2.25
N CYS A 137 -7.19 4.87 1.69
CA CYS A 137 -8.22 5.77 2.21
C CYS A 137 -9.13 6.23 1.05
N THR A 138 -10.24 6.87 1.40
CA THR A 138 -11.17 7.50 0.46
C THR A 138 -11.58 8.88 0.97
N ASN A 139 -11.91 9.80 0.07
CA ASN A 139 -12.50 11.10 0.43
C ASN A 139 -14.03 11.02 0.64
N SER A 140 -14.63 9.84 0.46
CA SER A 140 -16.08 9.63 0.52
C SER A 140 -16.42 8.61 1.60
N ILE A 141 -17.04 9.07 2.69
CA ILE A 141 -17.53 8.19 3.76
C ILE A 141 -18.54 7.16 3.24
N LYS A 142 -19.37 7.52 2.24
CA LYS A 142 -20.34 6.63 1.60
C LYS A 142 -19.67 5.42 0.94
N THR A 143 -18.46 5.60 0.44
CA THR A 143 -17.71 4.53 -0.24
C THR A 143 -17.31 3.43 0.74
N LEU A 144 -17.14 3.74 2.03
CA LEU A 144 -16.82 2.74 3.05
C LEU A 144 -17.96 1.76 3.33
N GLU A 145 -19.21 2.16 3.06
CA GLU A 145 -20.36 1.26 3.19
C GLU A 145 -20.38 0.13 2.14
N SER A 146 -19.53 0.20 1.12
CA SER A 146 -19.38 -0.85 0.11
C SER A 146 -18.90 -2.16 0.75
N GLU A 147 -19.57 -3.27 0.40
CA GLU A 147 -19.17 -4.63 0.80
C GLU A 147 -17.78 -5.03 0.29
N TYR A 148 -17.24 -4.31 -0.69
CA TYR A 148 -15.87 -4.52 -1.18
C TYR A 148 -14.81 -3.84 -0.29
N ILE A 149 -15.20 -2.94 0.63
CA ILE A 149 -14.28 -2.15 1.46
C ILE A 149 -14.48 -2.47 2.95
N VAL A 150 -15.64 -2.15 3.51
CA VAL A 150 -15.96 -2.44 4.93
C VAL A 150 -17.26 -3.23 5.03
N GLY A 151 -18.25 -2.91 4.20
CA GLY A 151 -19.59 -3.46 4.32
C GLY A 151 -20.36 -2.91 5.52
N LYS A 152 -21.60 -3.37 5.69
CA LYS A 152 -22.53 -2.82 6.68
C LYS A 152 -22.68 -3.65 7.96
N THR A 153 -22.09 -4.85 8.01
CA THR A 153 -22.32 -5.84 9.07
C THR A 153 -21.04 -6.23 9.81
N GLY A 154 -21.18 -6.81 11.01
CA GLY A 154 -20.05 -7.22 11.87
C GLY A 154 -19.31 -6.04 12.52
N THR A 155 -18.44 -6.29 13.51
CA THR A 155 -17.71 -5.19 14.19
C THR A 155 -16.69 -4.52 13.28
N ARG A 156 -16.65 -3.18 13.28
CA ARG A 156 -15.78 -2.37 12.42
C ARG A 156 -15.24 -1.15 13.14
N THR A 157 -14.08 -0.69 12.70
CA THR A 157 -13.48 0.57 13.10
C THR A 157 -13.43 1.50 11.88
N LEU A 158 -13.91 2.73 12.06
CA LEU A 158 -13.84 3.82 11.09
C LEU A 158 -12.82 4.86 11.58
N PHE A 159 -11.92 5.24 10.69
CA PHE A 159 -10.97 6.34 10.90
C PHE A 159 -11.38 7.54 10.06
N THR A 160 -11.43 8.69 10.70
CA THR A 160 -11.46 10.01 10.07
C THR A 160 -10.10 10.64 10.30
N ILE A 161 -9.40 10.97 9.22
CA ILE A 161 -8.01 11.44 9.21
C ILE A 161 -8.01 12.84 8.63
N GLU A 162 -7.62 13.81 9.44
CA GLU A 162 -7.48 15.20 9.02
C GLU A 162 -6.02 15.49 8.69
N SER A 163 -5.77 16.01 7.49
CA SER A 163 -4.47 16.56 7.09
C SER A 163 -4.55 18.09 7.10
N TYR A 164 -3.57 18.75 7.71
CA TYR A 164 -3.55 20.20 7.99
C TYR A 164 -2.43 20.95 7.27
#